data_AF-A0A351G802-F1
#
_entry.id   AF-A0A351G802-F1
#
_cell.length_a   1.000
_cell.length_b   1.000
_cell.length_c   1.000
_cell.angle_alpha   90.00
_cell.angle_beta   90.00
_cell.angle_gamma   90.00
#
_symmetry.space_group_name_H-M   'P 1'
#
loop_
_entity.id
_entity.type
_entity.pdbx_description
1 polymer ?
#
loop_
_entity_poly.entity_id
_entity_poly.type
_entity_poly.pdbx_seq_one_letter_code
_entity_poly.pdbx_strand_id
1 'polypeptide(L)'
;MLASTDGETWEILQTPSGTGDDPAGLSYGWAYNGKSGGDMRWIEETVDLSRFAGQRVWLRFEYVTDPAVFGEGMLLDDFSIPQIEYFSGLEDDDGGWEAQGFVRVSNQLPQTFRLALVTVEGSEKQVEYLSLPEDQVLELALQIGGEVDEVTLVVLGTTRYTRQPAAYQIDFLP
;
A
#
# COMPACT_ATOMS: atom_id res chain seq x y z
N MET A 1 1.10 -18.30 -2.74
CA MET A 1 2.52 -18.47 -2.35
C MET A 1 3.14 -19.49 -3.27
N LEU A 2 4.37 -19.25 -3.74
CA LEU A 2 5.07 -20.12 -4.66
C LEU A 2 6.42 -20.53 -4.10
N ALA A 3 6.93 -21.67 -4.54
CA ALA A 3 8.28 -22.13 -4.30
C ALA A 3 8.99 -22.50 -5.61
N SER A 4 10.32 -22.41 -5.61
CA SER A 4 11.15 -22.82 -6.74
C SER A 4 12.51 -23.32 -6.27
N THR A 5 13.06 -24.34 -6.93
CA THR A 5 14.41 -24.87 -6.66
C THR A 5 15.46 -24.35 -7.65
N ASP A 6 15.04 -23.70 -8.74
CA ASP A 6 15.92 -23.15 -9.79
C ASP A 6 15.77 -21.62 -9.96
N GLY A 7 14.75 -21.01 -9.35
CA GLY A 7 14.41 -19.59 -9.50
C GLY A 7 13.65 -19.25 -10.79
N GLU A 8 13.47 -20.22 -11.69
CA GLU A 8 12.87 -20.04 -13.02
C GLU A 8 11.49 -20.70 -13.10
N THR A 9 11.38 -21.93 -12.61
CA THR A 9 10.16 -22.71 -12.58
C THR A 9 9.54 -22.62 -11.19
N TRP A 10 8.32 -22.12 -11.12
CA TRP A 10 7.64 -21.88 -9.85
C TRP A 10 6.41 -22.77 -9.72
N GLU A 11 6.26 -23.37 -8.55
CA GLU A 11 5.08 -24.15 -8.21
C GLU A 11 4.27 -23.48 -7.11
N ILE A 12 2.95 -23.53 -7.25
CA ILE A 12 2.01 -23.00 -6.27
C ILE A 12 1.96 -23.96 -5.08
N LEU A 13 2.16 -23.42 -3.87
CA LEU A 13 2.03 -24.19 -2.63
C LEU A 13 0.56 -24.23 -2.18
N GLN A 14 0.13 -25.39 -1.68
CA GLN A 14 -1.17 -25.53 -1.02
C GLN A 14 -1.09 -25.00 0.40
N THR A 15 -1.49 -23.75 0.57
CA THR A 15 -1.54 -23.04 1.85
C THR A 15 -2.82 -23.37 2.61
N PRO A 16 -2.79 -23.62 3.93
CA PRO A 16 -3.98 -23.95 4.73
C PRO A 16 -5.19 -23.03 4.54
N SER A 17 -4.98 -21.71 4.45
CA SER A 17 -6.06 -20.73 4.30
C SER A 17 -6.37 -20.38 2.85
N GLY A 18 -5.77 -21.07 1.88
CA GLY A 18 -6.07 -20.88 0.46
C GLY A 18 -7.27 -21.70 -0.02
N THR A 19 -7.67 -21.47 -1.26
CA THR A 19 -8.67 -22.26 -1.98
C THR A 19 -8.27 -22.42 -3.45
N GLY A 20 -8.74 -23.50 -4.08
CA GLY A 20 -8.67 -23.72 -5.52
C GLY A 20 -9.98 -23.33 -6.24
N ASP A 21 -10.94 -22.74 -5.54
CA ASP A 21 -12.21 -22.33 -6.12
C ASP A 21 -11.99 -21.30 -7.24
N ASP A 22 -12.50 -21.61 -8.42
CA ASP A 22 -12.40 -20.75 -9.60
C ASP A 22 -13.75 -20.59 -10.32
N PRO A 23 -14.72 -19.91 -9.69
CA PRO A 23 -16.05 -19.76 -10.28
C PRO A 23 -16.05 -18.89 -11.54
N ALA A 24 -15.06 -18.01 -11.70
CA ALA A 24 -14.96 -17.08 -12.83
C ALA A 24 -14.02 -17.58 -13.95
N GLY A 25 -13.26 -18.66 -13.74
CA GLY A 25 -12.27 -19.14 -14.69
C GLY A 25 -11.03 -18.23 -14.80
N LEU A 26 -10.73 -17.45 -13.76
CA LEU A 26 -9.70 -16.42 -13.73
C LEU A 26 -8.62 -16.68 -12.66
N SER A 27 -8.78 -17.74 -11.86
CA SER A 27 -7.76 -18.13 -10.89
C SER A 27 -6.58 -18.82 -11.56
N TYR A 28 -5.37 -18.55 -11.06
CA TYR A 28 -4.14 -19.23 -11.49
C TYR A 28 -3.89 -20.56 -10.76
N GLY A 29 -4.81 -20.98 -9.88
CA GLY A 29 -4.71 -22.20 -9.10
C GLY A 29 -5.05 -21.96 -7.63
N TRP A 30 -4.27 -22.57 -6.74
CA TRP A 30 -4.45 -22.40 -5.29
C TRP A 30 -4.00 -21.01 -4.85
N ALA A 31 -4.89 -20.25 -4.21
CA ALA A 31 -4.59 -18.88 -3.79
C ALA A 31 -5.37 -18.47 -2.53
N TYR A 32 -4.91 -17.42 -1.87
CA TYR A 32 -5.69 -16.74 -0.84
C TYR A 32 -6.73 -15.85 -1.51
N ASN A 33 -7.96 -15.87 -1.00
CA ASN A 33 -9.01 -14.92 -1.37
C ASN A 33 -9.90 -14.59 -0.16
N GLY A 34 -10.76 -13.59 -0.32
CA GLY A 34 -11.68 -13.17 0.75
C GLY A 34 -10.98 -12.47 1.91
N LYS A 35 -11.53 -12.66 3.12
CA LYS A 35 -11.08 -12.01 4.36
C LYS A 35 -10.31 -13.00 5.22
N SER A 36 -9.09 -12.66 5.63
CA SER A 36 -8.32 -13.45 6.59
C SER A 36 -9.12 -13.65 7.89
N GLY A 37 -9.17 -14.89 8.38
CA GLY A 37 -9.92 -15.26 9.58
C GLY A 37 -11.45 -15.12 9.48
N GLY A 38 -12.00 -14.75 8.31
CA GLY A 38 -13.41 -14.45 8.06
C GLY A 38 -13.81 -12.98 8.30
N ASP A 39 -12.97 -12.22 9.02
CA ASP A 39 -13.29 -10.90 9.55
C ASP A 39 -12.14 -9.88 9.44
N MET A 40 -11.18 -10.10 8.54
CA MET A 40 -10.03 -9.19 8.29
C MET A 40 -9.12 -9.02 9.52
N ARG A 41 -8.79 -10.13 10.18
CA ARG A 41 -7.81 -10.17 11.28
C ARG A 41 -6.51 -10.83 10.84
N TRP A 42 -5.44 -10.55 11.59
CA TRP A 42 -4.20 -11.29 11.48
C TRP A 42 -4.44 -12.77 11.80
N ILE A 43 -3.89 -13.64 10.96
CA ILE A 43 -3.90 -15.09 11.16
C ILE A 43 -2.46 -15.59 11.01
N GLU A 44 -2.10 -16.61 11.77
CA GLU A 44 -0.84 -17.32 11.58
C GLU A 44 -1.04 -18.36 10.47
N GLU A 45 -0.16 -18.34 9.46
CA GLU A 45 -0.20 -19.25 8.33
C GLU A 45 1.06 -20.12 8.31
N THR A 46 0.89 -21.44 8.43
CA THR A 46 2.00 -22.41 8.40
C THR A 46 1.94 -23.24 7.14
N VAL A 47 3.00 -23.20 6.33
CA VAL A 47 3.09 -23.93 5.06
C VAL A 47 4.19 -24.98 5.16
N ASP A 48 3.86 -26.24 4.85
CA ASP A 48 4.83 -27.34 4.90
C ASP A 48 5.80 -27.27 3.72
N LEU A 49 7.09 -27.10 4.02
CA LEU A 49 8.18 -27.08 3.06
C LEU A 49 9.03 -28.35 3.08
N SER A 50 8.61 -29.40 3.80
CA SER A 50 9.41 -30.62 4.03
C SER A 50 9.91 -31.28 2.76
N ARG A 51 9.15 -31.19 1.66
CA ARG A 51 9.56 -31.72 0.34
C ARG A 51 10.81 -31.05 -0.24
N PHE A 52 11.18 -29.87 0.24
CA PHE A 52 12.37 -29.13 -0.15
C PHE A 52 13.54 -29.31 0.82
N ALA A 53 13.42 -30.19 1.83
CA ALA A 53 14.48 -30.41 2.81
C ALA A 53 15.82 -30.77 2.13
N GLY A 54 16.90 -30.14 2.60
CA GLY A 54 18.25 -30.32 2.05
C GLY A 54 18.52 -29.60 0.72
N GLN A 55 17.54 -28.87 0.18
CA GLN A 55 17.69 -28.08 -1.04
C GLN A 55 17.71 -26.58 -0.71
N ARG A 56 18.25 -25.79 -1.63
CA ARG A 56 18.03 -24.33 -1.63
C ARG A 56 16.69 -24.09 -2.32
N VAL A 57 15.79 -23.39 -1.65
CA VAL A 57 14.47 -23.06 -2.19
C VAL A 57 14.28 -21.55 -2.17
N TRP A 58 13.70 -21.03 -3.24
CA TRP A 58 13.18 -19.68 -3.30
C TRP A 58 11.70 -19.71 -2.94
N LEU A 59 11.24 -18.72 -2.18
CA LEU A 59 9.84 -18.51 -1.85
C LEU A 59 9.38 -17.17 -2.44
N ARG A 60 8.13 -17.11 -2.88
CA ARG A 60 7.53 -15.89 -3.44
C ARG A 60 6.07 -15.74 -3.07
N PHE A 61 5.67 -14.49 -2.83
CA PHE A 61 4.27 -14.08 -2.77
C PHE A 61 3.93 -13.31 -4.03
N GLU A 62 2.77 -13.63 -4.60
CA GLU A 62 2.20 -12.93 -5.75
C GLU A 62 0.83 -12.41 -5.35
N TYR A 63 0.58 -11.14 -5.65
CA TYR A 63 -0.72 -10.51 -5.46
C TYR A 63 -1.23 -10.09 -6.83
N VAL A 64 -2.30 -10.74 -7.28
CA VAL A 64 -2.89 -10.54 -8.59
C VAL A 64 -4.33 -10.08 -8.40
N THR A 65 -4.67 -8.93 -9.00
CA THR A 65 -6.02 -8.38 -8.99
C THR A 65 -6.59 -8.32 -10.39
N ASP A 66 -7.90 -8.52 -10.50
CA ASP A 66 -8.63 -8.21 -11.73
C ASP A 66 -8.86 -6.69 -11.85
N PRO A 67 -9.39 -6.18 -12.99
CA PRO A 67 -9.69 -4.76 -13.15
C PRO A 67 -11.04 -4.33 -12.54
N ALA A 68 -11.78 -5.23 -11.87
CA ALA A 68 -13.16 -4.97 -11.46
C ALA A 68 -13.29 -4.63 -9.97
N VAL A 69 -12.61 -5.37 -9.08
CA VAL A 69 -12.73 -5.20 -7.63
C VAL A 69 -11.36 -5.23 -6.96
N PHE A 70 -11.04 -4.16 -6.23
CA PHE A 70 -9.80 -4.06 -5.45
C PHE A 70 -10.17 -3.83 -3.97
N GLY A 71 -9.75 -4.75 -3.10
CA GLY A 71 -9.92 -4.65 -1.64
C GLY A 71 -8.75 -3.93 -0.96
N GLU A 72 -8.63 -4.10 0.36
CA GLU A 72 -7.54 -3.52 1.18
C GLU A 72 -6.16 -4.12 0.84
N GLY A 73 -6.12 -5.24 0.12
CA GLY A 73 -4.88 -5.87 -0.32
C GLY A 73 -4.46 -7.05 0.56
N MET A 74 -3.15 -7.28 0.61
CA MET A 74 -2.51 -8.33 1.40
C MET A 74 -1.40 -7.74 2.24
N LEU A 75 -1.43 -8.02 3.53
CA LEU A 75 -0.39 -7.69 4.49
C LEU A 75 0.23 -9.00 4.98
N LEU A 76 1.53 -9.00 5.16
CA LEU A 76 2.32 -10.14 5.62
C LEU A 76 3.31 -9.62 6.66
N ASP A 77 3.49 -10.37 7.72
CA ASP A 77 4.38 -10.02 8.83
C ASP A 77 4.88 -11.30 9.52
N ASP A 78 5.90 -11.16 10.37
CA ASP A 78 6.47 -12.21 11.21
C ASP A 78 6.86 -13.50 10.43
N PHE A 79 7.68 -13.33 9.40
CA PHE A 79 8.18 -14.45 8.62
C PHE A 79 9.13 -15.33 9.45
N SER A 80 8.90 -16.63 9.46
CA SER A 80 9.72 -17.58 10.22
C SER A 80 9.97 -18.88 9.45
N ILE A 81 11.22 -19.36 9.48
CA ILE A 81 11.61 -20.70 9.05
C ILE A 81 12.54 -21.28 10.13
N PRO A 82 11.98 -21.93 11.17
CA PRO A 82 12.74 -22.37 12.34
C PRO A 82 13.88 -23.34 12.02
N GLN A 83 13.71 -24.18 10.99
CA GLN A 83 14.69 -25.20 10.60
C GLN A 83 16.02 -24.62 10.10
N ILE A 84 16.05 -23.34 9.74
CA ILE A 84 17.25 -22.61 9.37
C ILE A 84 17.50 -21.40 10.28
N GLU A 85 16.83 -21.36 11.44
CA GLU A 85 16.93 -20.26 12.42
C GLU A 85 16.63 -18.87 11.83
N TYR A 86 15.76 -18.83 10.82
CA TYR A 86 15.37 -17.59 10.16
C TYR A 86 14.09 -17.01 10.80
N PHE A 87 14.15 -15.71 11.12
CA PHE A 87 12.99 -14.91 11.50
C PHE A 87 13.17 -13.47 10.99
N SER A 88 12.09 -12.86 10.53
CA SER A 88 12.03 -11.44 10.19
C SER A 88 10.63 -10.88 10.42
N GLY A 89 10.52 -9.88 11.29
CA GLY A 89 9.33 -9.03 11.44
C GLY A 89 9.34 -7.80 10.52
N LEU A 90 10.30 -7.68 9.60
CA LEU A 90 10.42 -6.57 8.64
C LEU A 90 10.54 -5.14 9.23
N GLU A 91 10.66 -4.98 10.55
CA GLU A 91 10.66 -3.63 11.16
C GLU A 91 11.95 -2.83 10.88
N ASP A 92 13.08 -3.52 10.77
CA ASP A 92 14.41 -2.87 10.62
C ASP A 92 14.91 -2.91 9.16
N ASP A 93 14.59 -3.97 8.42
CA ASP A 93 15.05 -4.20 7.05
C ASP A 93 14.03 -5.03 6.24
N ASP A 94 14.41 -5.43 5.02
CA ASP A 94 13.57 -6.22 4.13
C ASP A 94 13.54 -7.72 4.49
N GLY A 95 14.23 -8.17 5.54
CA GLY A 95 14.28 -9.57 5.96
C GLY A 95 14.93 -10.52 4.95
N GLY A 96 15.66 -10.00 3.96
CA GLY A 96 16.15 -10.78 2.82
C GLY A 96 15.11 -11.03 1.72
N TRP A 97 13.94 -10.39 1.79
CA TRP A 97 12.96 -10.38 0.71
C TRP A 97 13.27 -9.31 -0.34
N GLU A 98 12.90 -9.60 -1.58
CA GLU A 98 12.93 -8.62 -2.67
C GLU A 98 11.51 -8.10 -2.92
N ALA A 99 11.27 -6.84 -2.59
CA ALA A 99 9.96 -6.21 -2.68
C ALA A 99 9.63 -5.81 -4.13
N GLN A 100 9.15 -6.75 -4.95
CA GLN A 100 8.71 -6.51 -6.32
C GLN A 100 7.24 -6.05 -6.37
N GLY A 101 7.00 -4.81 -5.96
CA GLY A 101 5.67 -4.18 -5.93
C GLY A 101 4.99 -4.20 -4.56
N PHE A 102 5.43 -5.09 -3.66
CA PHE A 102 5.19 -4.94 -2.23
C PHE A 102 5.97 -3.75 -1.70
N VAL A 103 5.48 -3.17 -0.61
CA VAL A 103 6.17 -2.11 0.11
C VAL A 103 6.01 -2.35 1.60
N ARG A 104 7.06 -2.02 2.34
CA ARG A 104 6.98 -1.99 3.78
C ARG A 104 6.13 -0.80 4.23
N VAL A 105 5.11 -1.07 5.02
CA VAL A 105 4.20 -0.07 5.56
C VAL A 105 4.15 -0.21 7.07
N SER A 106 3.97 0.91 7.76
CA SER A 106 3.65 0.92 9.19
C SER A 106 2.16 1.19 9.37
N ASN A 107 1.62 0.83 10.53
CA ASN A 107 0.24 1.18 10.93
C ASN A 107 0.03 2.70 11.04
N GLN A 108 1.09 3.49 10.98
CA GLN A 108 1.05 4.94 10.87
C GLN A 108 1.85 5.39 9.65
N LEU A 109 1.15 6.03 8.70
CA LEU A 109 1.79 6.67 7.56
C LEU A 109 1.79 8.18 7.80
N PRO A 110 2.95 8.86 7.75
CA PRO A 110 2.98 10.32 7.80
C PRO A 110 2.13 10.88 6.67
N GLN A 111 1.06 11.59 7.03
CA GLN A 111 0.27 12.27 6.02
C GLN A 111 1.10 13.42 5.47
N THR A 112 1.18 13.59 4.15
CA THR A 112 1.76 14.78 3.52
C THR A 112 0.74 15.43 2.60
N PHE A 113 0.86 16.74 2.40
CA PHE A 113 0.00 17.47 1.48
C PHE A 113 0.81 18.27 0.46
N ARG A 114 0.19 18.47 -0.71
CA ARG A 114 0.58 19.51 -1.66
C ARG A 114 -0.58 20.49 -1.78
N LEU A 115 -0.26 21.77 -1.75
CA LEU A 115 -1.24 22.83 -1.87
C LEU A 115 -1.09 23.55 -3.22
N ALA A 116 -2.21 23.94 -3.80
CA ALA A 116 -2.24 24.87 -4.92
C ALA A 116 -3.28 25.95 -4.68
N LEU A 117 -2.90 27.19 -4.95
CA LEU A 117 -3.81 28.33 -4.99
C LEU A 117 -4.15 28.63 -6.45
N VAL A 118 -5.45 28.69 -6.74
CA VAL A 118 -5.96 29.06 -8.06
C VAL A 118 -6.62 30.42 -7.94
N THR A 119 -6.07 31.42 -8.62
CA THR A 119 -6.58 32.80 -8.63
C THR A 119 -7.23 33.09 -9.98
N VAL A 120 -8.39 33.74 -9.96
CA VAL A 120 -9.12 34.16 -11.16
C VAL A 120 -9.18 35.68 -11.21
N GLU A 121 -8.72 36.24 -12.34
CA GLU A 121 -8.74 37.67 -12.63
C GLU A 121 -9.45 37.89 -13.97
N GLY A 122 -10.76 38.18 -13.94
CA GLY A 122 -11.60 38.23 -15.12
C GLY A 122 -11.68 36.89 -15.85
N SER A 123 -10.98 36.77 -16.98
CA SER A 123 -10.87 35.52 -17.75
C SER A 123 -9.54 34.78 -17.57
N GLU A 124 -8.58 35.40 -16.88
CA GLU A 124 -7.27 34.82 -16.61
C GLU A 124 -7.31 33.91 -15.38
N LYS A 125 -6.56 32.81 -15.42
CA LYS A 125 -6.42 31.87 -14.32
C LYS A 125 -4.95 31.61 -14.06
N GLN A 126 -4.53 31.82 -12.82
CA GLN A 126 -3.17 31.53 -12.36
C GLN A 126 -3.20 30.39 -11.35
N VAL A 127 -2.21 29.50 -11.42
CA VAL A 127 -2.01 28.42 -10.44
C VAL A 127 -0.66 28.61 -9.78
N GLU A 128 -0.67 28.77 -8.46
CA GLU A 128 0.52 28.81 -7.62
C GLU A 128 0.60 27.54 -6.78
N TYR A 129 1.73 26.84 -6.79
CA TYR A 129 1.97 25.73 -5.87
C TYR A 129 2.63 26.24 -4.60
N LEU A 130 1.99 26.00 -3.45
CA LEU A 130 2.51 26.43 -2.15
C LEU A 130 3.38 25.33 -1.55
N SER A 131 4.50 25.73 -0.94
CA SER A 131 5.36 24.81 -0.20
C SER A 131 4.87 24.70 1.25
N LEU A 132 4.67 23.47 1.73
CA LEU A 132 4.34 23.22 3.12
C LEU A 132 5.61 22.91 3.93
N PRO A 133 5.76 23.52 5.13
CA PRO A 133 6.81 23.14 6.07
C PRO A 133 6.55 21.73 6.68
N GLU A 134 7.55 21.21 7.41
CA GLU A 134 7.52 19.85 7.99
C GLU A 134 6.39 19.64 9.01
N ASP A 135 5.98 20.70 9.72
CA ASP A 135 4.85 20.67 10.66
C ASP A 135 3.49 20.78 9.96
N GLN A 136 3.50 20.95 8.63
CA GLN A 136 2.31 21.03 7.76
C GLN A 136 1.34 22.16 8.09
N VAL A 137 1.86 23.26 8.64
CA VAL A 137 1.09 24.48 8.91
C VAL A 137 1.54 25.59 7.96
N LEU A 138 0.59 26.23 7.28
CA LEU A 138 0.86 27.38 6.41
C LEU A 138 -0.15 28.50 6.71
N GLU A 139 0.38 29.68 7.01
CA GLU A 139 -0.39 30.92 7.03
C GLU A 139 -0.15 31.68 5.74
N LEU A 140 -1.23 32.13 5.08
CA LEU A 140 -1.17 32.85 3.81
C LEU A 140 -2.07 34.08 3.87
N ALA A 141 -1.50 35.24 3.58
CA ALA A 141 -2.28 36.46 3.41
C ALA A 141 -2.92 36.46 2.02
N LEU A 142 -4.25 36.55 1.96
CA LEU A 142 -5.02 36.61 0.72
C LEU A 142 -5.64 37.99 0.55
N GLN A 143 -5.60 38.53 -0.67
CA GLN A 143 -6.33 39.73 -1.05
C GLN A 143 -7.36 39.35 -2.10
N ILE A 144 -8.63 39.50 -1.77
CA ILE A 144 -9.76 39.18 -2.65
C ILE A 144 -10.50 40.49 -2.93
N GLY A 145 -10.77 40.77 -4.21
CA GLY A 145 -11.31 42.03 -4.69
C GLY A 145 -10.29 42.85 -5.50
N GLY A 146 -10.78 43.91 -6.16
CA GLY A 146 -9.99 44.62 -7.17
C GLY A 146 -10.05 43.88 -8.50
N GLU A 147 -8.91 43.37 -8.97
CA GLU A 147 -8.80 42.55 -10.19
C GLU A 147 -9.04 41.05 -9.92
N VAL A 148 -8.92 40.62 -8.65
CA VAL A 148 -9.12 39.23 -8.23
C VAL A 148 -10.59 38.98 -7.90
N ASP A 149 -11.24 38.16 -8.72
CA ASP A 149 -12.65 37.78 -8.58
C ASP A 149 -12.84 36.57 -7.65
N GLU A 150 -11.91 35.60 -7.71
CA GLU A 150 -12.02 34.34 -7.00
C GLU A 150 -10.64 33.78 -6.62
N VAL A 151 -10.59 33.14 -5.45
CA VAL A 151 -9.44 32.34 -5.00
C VAL A 151 -9.93 30.98 -4.54
N THR A 152 -9.39 29.91 -5.14
CA THR A 152 -9.66 28.52 -4.76
C THR A 152 -8.39 27.88 -4.19
N LEU A 153 -8.46 27.37 -2.95
CA LEU A 153 -7.42 26.54 -2.37
C LEU A 153 -7.67 25.06 -2.68
N VAL A 154 -6.70 24.40 -3.31
CA VAL A 154 -6.69 22.97 -3.58
C VAL A 154 -5.76 22.28 -2.58
N VAL A 155 -6.30 21.33 -1.83
CA VAL A 155 -5.56 20.50 -0.86
C VAL A 155 -5.45 19.08 -1.40
N LEU A 156 -4.24 18.60 -1.64
CA LEU A 156 -3.97 17.27 -2.21
C LEU A 156 -3.21 16.42 -1.21
N GLY A 157 -3.79 15.31 -0.75
CA GLY A 157 -3.04 14.31 0.02
C GLY A 157 -2.02 13.60 -0.89
N THR A 158 -0.76 13.51 -0.46
CA THR A 158 0.35 12.95 -1.25
C THR A 158 0.95 11.67 -0.69
N THR A 159 0.45 11.21 0.46
CA THR A 159 0.87 9.96 1.09
C THR A 159 0.61 8.78 0.18
N ARG A 160 1.66 8.02 -0.12
CA ARG A 160 1.56 6.81 -0.94
C ARG A 160 1.00 5.65 -0.10
N TYR A 161 0.49 4.63 -0.79
CA TYR A 161 0.08 3.35 -0.19
C TYR A 161 -1.06 3.44 0.83
N THR A 162 -1.83 4.53 0.80
CA THR A 162 -3.05 4.67 1.59
C THR A 162 -4.21 5.07 0.70
N ARG A 163 -5.40 4.60 1.07
CA ARG A 163 -6.69 5.07 0.53
C ARG A 163 -7.52 5.77 1.59
N GLN A 164 -6.98 5.91 2.80
CA GLN A 164 -7.70 6.53 3.91
C GLN A 164 -7.83 8.03 3.65
N PRO A 165 -9.01 8.63 3.93
CA PRO A 165 -9.17 10.08 3.85
C PRO A 165 -8.17 10.80 4.75
N ALA A 166 -7.50 11.81 4.21
CA ALA A 166 -6.60 12.67 4.96
C ALA A 166 -7.39 13.80 5.65
N ALA A 167 -7.24 13.94 6.97
CA ALA A 167 -7.85 15.03 7.71
C ALA A 167 -7.01 16.32 7.56
N TYR A 168 -7.67 17.45 7.37
CA TYR A 168 -7.06 18.78 7.34
C TYR A 168 -8.04 19.80 7.92
N GLN A 169 -7.53 20.95 8.36
CA GLN A 169 -8.32 22.08 8.85
C GLN A 169 -7.90 23.34 8.12
N ILE A 170 -8.87 24.21 7.84
CA ILE A 170 -8.67 25.54 7.27
C ILE A 170 -9.42 26.52 8.14
N ASP A 171 -8.72 27.55 8.60
CA ASP A 171 -9.32 28.66 9.36
C ASP A 171 -9.13 29.96 8.59
N PHE A 172 -10.18 30.77 8.55
CA PHE A 172 -10.15 32.10 7.94
C PHE A 172 -10.18 33.15 9.04
N LEU A 173 -9.15 33.99 9.05
CA LEU A 173 -9.06 35.14 9.94
C LEU A 173 -9.31 36.41 9.10
N PRO A 174 -10.31 37.24 9.45
CA PRO A 174 -10.62 38.49 8.75
C PRO A 174 -9.60 39.60 9.02
#